data_AF-A0A356MLS5-F1
#
_entry.id   AF-A0A356MLS5-F1
#
_cell.length_a   1.000
_cell.length_b   1.000
_cell.length_c   1.000
_cell.angle_alpha   90.00
_cell.angle_beta   90.00
_cell.angle_gamma   90.00
#
_symmetry.space_group_name_H-M   'P 1'
#
loop_
_entity.id
_entity.type
_entity.pdbx_description
1 polymer ?
#
loop_
_entity_poly.entity_id
_entity_poly.type
_entity_poly.pdbx_seq_one_letter_code
_entity_poly.pdbx_strand_id
1 'polypeptide(L)'
;MLYFKFLKMHFKKLLQYRLSFALSLIAQTLTSTMMLVGMYFLFDRFNAVKGWTFSQVAISYSIVFVCFSFTECFFRGVDQFSKCVKSGSLDAMFTKPRGILHQVICSDVEFSKLGRLLVSLIVLAYACSIQPFTWTALKIIEIILMMVCGVFIFLVLFLLGAAFSIFTIEGTEVVNIFTDGGRELCQYPVDIYGDVIKKIFTYIIPFACFNYLPMKFIFDMPNVTLWGNILAPIYGMLFIVPAYIIFRLALKKYNSTGT
;
A
#
# COMPACT_ATOMS: atom_id res chain seq x y z
N MET A 1 -11.55 -2.94 20.94
CA MET A 1 -12.54 -1.97 21.47
C MET A 1 -12.04 -0.51 21.47
N LEU A 2 -10.77 -0.23 21.78
CA LEU A 2 -10.24 1.15 21.82
C LEU A 2 -10.00 1.76 20.42
N TYR A 3 -9.43 0.98 19.48
CA TYR A 3 -9.23 1.42 18.09
C TYR A 3 -10.52 1.96 17.44
N PHE A 4 -11.63 1.24 17.56
CA PHE A 4 -12.93 1.69 17.05
C PHE A 4 -13.43 3.00 17.67
N LYS A 5 -13.08 3.30 18.93
CA LYS A 5 -13.40 4.58 19.57
C LYS A 5 -12.60 5.72 18.94
N PHE A 6 -11.30 5.52 18.70
CA PHE A 6 -10.47 6.47 17.96
C PHE A 6 -10.96 6.67 16.52
N LEU A 7 -11.31 5.58 15.84
CA LEU A 7 -11.83 5.61 14.48
C LEU A 7 -13.13 6.44 14.40
N LYS A 8 -14.05 6.25 15.36
CA LYS A 8 -15.28 7.04 15.46
C LYS A 8 -15.00 8.52 15.78
N MET A 9 -13.97 8.81 16.57
CA MET A 9 -13.55 10.17 16.90
C MET A 9 -12.99 10.91 15.68
N HIS A 10 -12.08 10.26 14.94
CA HIS A 10 -11.51 10.78 13.69
C HIS A 10 -12.60 11.05 12.65
N PHE A 11 -13.54 10.12 12.51
CA PHE A 11 -14.68 10.30 11.61
C PHE A 11 -15.54 11.52 12.00
N LYS A 12 -15.83 11.71 13.30
CA LYS A 12 -16.57 12.89 13.79
C LYS A 12 -15.81 14.20 13.52
N LYS A 13 -14.49 14.22 13.70
CA LYS A 13 -13.63 15.38 13.43
C LYS A 13 -13.74 15.80 11.95
N LEU A 14 -13.74 14.85 11.03
CA LEU A 14 -13.89 15.13 9.60
C LEU A 14 -15.29 15.68 9.25
N LEU A 15 -16.34 15.17 9.90
CA LEU A 15 -17.71 15.66 9.71
C LEU A 15 -17.95 17.08 10.24
N GLN A 16 -17.00 17.68 10.96
CA GLN A 16 -17.04 19.09 11.34
C GLN A 16 -16.75 19.99 10.13
N TYR A 17 -15.86 19.58 9.22
CA TYR A 17 -15.50 20.29 7.98
C TYR A 17 -15.93 19.49 6.75
N ARG A 18 -17.24 19.26 6.63
CA ARG A 18 -17.85 18.36 5.62
C ARG A 18 -17.46 18.70 4.18
N LEU A 19 -17.40 19.99 3.85
CA LEU A 19 -17.06 20.45 2.51
C LEU A 19 -15.59 20.13 2.18
N SER A 20 -14.66 20.42 3.09
CA SER A 20 -13.25 20.06 2.92
C SER A 20 -13.04 18.55 2.79
N PHE A 21 -13.77 17.76 3.58
CA PHE A 21 -13.76 16.31 3.47
C PHE A 21 -14.31 15.82 2.11
N ALA A 22 -15.44 16.35 1.66
CA ALA A 22 -16.04 16.00 0.37
C ALA A 22 -15.13 16.37 -0.80
N LEU A 23 -14.54 17.57 -0.79
CA LEU A 23 -13.58 18.00 -1.81
C LEU A 23 -12.34 17.09 -1.82
N SER A 24 -11.82 16.71 -0.65
CA SER A 24 -10.67 15.80 -0.56
C SER A 24 -11.01 14.41 -1.11
N LEU A 25 -12.20 13.90 -0.80
CA LEU A 25 -12.67 12.61 -1.31
C LEU A 25 -12.84 12.63 -2.84
N ILE A 26 -13.44 13.70 -3.38
CA ILE A 26 -13.59 13.91 -4.83
C ILE A 26 -12.23 14.02 -5.50
N ALA A 27 -11.29 14.78 -4.94
CA ALA A 27 -9.94 14.92 -5.47
C ALA A 27 -9.23 13.57 -5.53
N GLN A 28 -9.26 12.79 -4.44
CA GLN A 28 -8.64 11.46 -4.39
C GLN A 28 -9.23 10.49 -5.42
N THR A 29 -10.56 10.50 -5.58
CA THR A 29 -11.27 9.75 -6.62
C THR A 29 -10.80 10.19 -8.00
N LEU A 30 -10.84 11.50 -8.30
CA LEU A 30 -10.53 12.04 -9.61
C LEU A 30 -9.09 11.74 -10.03
N THR A 31 -8.12 11.91 -9.12
CA THR A 31 -6.71 11.58 -9.38
C THR A 31 -6.56 10.12 -9.82
N SER A 32 -7.18 9.18 -9.11
CA SER A 32 -7.11 7.77 -9.48
C SER A 32 -7.85 7.43 -10.77
N THR A 33 -8.96 8.10 -11.06
CA THR A 33 -9.68 7.90 -12.31
C THR A 33 -8.86 8.44 -13.48
N MET A 34 -8.25 9.62 -13.35
CA MET A 34 -7.41 10.22 -14.41
C MET A 34 -6.20 9.35 -14.72
N MET A 35 -5.62 8.72 -13.69
CA MET A 35 -4.53 7.79 -13.87
C MET A 35 -4.94 6.53 -14.65
N LEU A 36 -6.13 5.99 -14.36
CA LEU A 36 -6.71 4.88 -15.12
C LEU A 36 -7.04 5.28 -16.55
N VAL A 37 -7.54 6.49 -16.79
CA VAL A 37 -7.80 7.03 -18.14
C VAL A 37 -6.49 7.14 -18.94
N GLY A 38 -5.42 7.62 -18.30
CA GLY A 38 -4.09 7.66 -18.92
C GLY A 38 -3.58 6.27 -19.30
N MET A 39 -3.75 5.29 -18.40
CA MET A 39 -3.47 3.89 -18.69
C MET A 39 -4.32 3.37 -19.86
N TYR A 40 -5.62 3.66 -19.88
CA TYR A 40 -6.50 3.26 -20.97
C TYR A 40 -6.03 3.80 -22.32
N PHE A 41 -5.71 5.09 -22.43
CA PHE A 41 -5.22 5.66 -23.69
C PHE A 41 -3.89 5.06 -24.15
N LEU A 42 -3.02 4.68 -23.22
CA LEU A 42 -1.80 3.93 -23.55
C LEU A 42 -2.15 2.59 -24.21
N PHE A 43 -3.07 1.82 -23.63
CA PHE A 43 -3.48 0.54 -24.19
C PHE A 43 -4.32 0.65 -25.46
N ASP A 44 -5.10 1.71 -25.62
CA ASP A 44 -5.81 2.01 -26.88
C ASP A 44 -4.82 2.21 -28.03
N ARG A 45 -3.67 2.85 -27.76
CA ARG A 45 -2.62 3.06 -28.75
C ARG A 45 -1.78 1.81 -29.04
N PHE A 46 -1.40 1.05 -28.01
CA PHE A 46 -0.42 -0.04 -28.13
C PHE A 46 -1.04 -1.45 -28.13
N ASN A 47 -2.32 -1.60 -27.81
CA ASN A 47 -3.10 -2.83 -27.60
C ASN A 47 -2.58 -3.76 -26.49
N ALA A 48 -1.27 -4.00 -26.42
CA ALA A 48 -0.63 -4.79 -25.39
C ALA A 48 0.77 -4.25 -25.07
N VAL A 49 1.19 -4.43 -23.82
CA VAL A 49 2.55 -4.07 -23.35
C VAL A 49 3.24 -5.32 -22.85
N LYS A 50 4.28 -5.77 -23.55
CA LYS A 50 5.00 -7.02 -23.24
C LYS A 50 4.07 -8.24 -23.10
N GLY A 51 3.01 -8.30 -23.92
CA GLY A 51 2.01 -9.38 -23.90
C GLY A 51 0.91 -9.23 -22.85
N TRP A 52 0.96 -8.20 -22.01
CA TRP A 52 -0.12 -7.88 -21.08
C TRP A 52 -1.22 -7.09 -21.77
N THR A 53 -2.48 -7.46 -21.54
CA THR A 53 -3.66 -6.73 -22.03
C THR A 53 -4.12 -5.66 -21.05
N PHE A 54 -4.93 -4.71 -21.51
CA PHE A 54 -5.52 -3.67 -20.65
C PHE A 54 -6.20 -4.24 -19.40
N SER A 55 -7.04 -5.26 -19.56
CA SER A 55 -7.76 -5.91 -18.46
C SER A 55 -6.83 -6.51 -17.40
N GLN A 56 -5.74 -7.15 -17.81
CA GLN A 56 -4.75 -7.71 -16.87
C GLN A 56 -4.03 -6.60 -16.10
N VAL A 57 -3.63 -5.53 -16.78
CA VAL A 57 -2.96 -4.39 -16.12
C VAL A 57 -3.94 -3.58 -15.27
N ALA A 58 -5.21 -3.46 -15.65
CA ALA A 58 -6.25 -2.85 -14.82
C ALA A 58 -6.47 -3.61 -13.50
N ILE A 59 -6.39 -4.95 -13.52
CA ILE A 59 -6.41 -5.77 -12.29
C ILE A 59 -5.19 -5.47 -11.42
N SER A 60 -4.00 -5.42 -12.01
CA SER A 60 -2.76 -5.04 -11.31
C SER A 60 -2.89 -3.67 -10.64
N TYR A 61 -3.27 -2.66 -11.43
CA TYR A 61 -3.52 -1.29 -10.99
C TYR A 61 -4.48 -1.26 -9.80
N SER A 62 -5.64 -1.90 -9.95
CA SER A 62 -6.66 -1.92 -8.92
C SER A 62 -6.16 -2.56 -7.63
N ILE A 63 -5.46 -3.69 -7.68
CA ILE A 63 -4.93 -4.35 -6.48
C ILE A 63 -3.94 -3.43 -5.77
N VAL A 64 -3.00 -2.82 -6.50
CA VAL A 64 -2.03 -1.87 -5.91
C VAL A 64 -2.73 -0.70 -5.24
N PHE A 65 -3.70 -0.09 -5.91
CA PHE A 65 -4.41 1.08 -5.37
C PHE A 65 -5.36 0.72 -4.23
N VAL A 66 -5.97 -0.47 -4.22
CA VAL A 66 -6.72 -0.97 -3.06
C VAL A 66 -5.80 -1.11 -1.87
N CYS A 67 -4.67 -1.80 -2.02
CA CYS A 67 -3.69 -2.00 -0.95
C CYS A 67 -3.15 -0.68 -0.41
N PHE A 68 -2.73 0.22 -1.30
CA PHE A 68 -2.17 1.50 -0.94
C PHE A 68 -3.20 2.40 -0.25
N SER A 69 -4.41 2.51 -0.81
CA SER A 69 -5.47 3.35 -0.23
C SER A 69 -5.98 2.82 1.10
N PHE A 70 -6.07 1.50 1.24
CA PHE A 70 -6.39 0.88 2.53
C PHE A 70 -5.30 1.21 3.56
N THR A 71 -4.04 1.06 3.19
CA THR A 71 -2.91 1.32 4.11
C THR A 71 -2.84 2.79 4.49
N GLU A 72 -2.92 3.73 3.54
CA GLU A 72 -2.98 5.17 3.84
C GLU A 72 -4.21 5.53 4.69
N CYS A 73 -5.36 4.89 4.48
CA CYS A 73 -6.57 5.21 5.25
C CYS A 73 -6.40 4.82 6.72
N PHE A 74 -5.99 3.58 7.01
CA PHE A 74 -6.04 3.01 8.35
C PHE A 74 -4.73 3.07 9.13
N PHE A 75 -3.60 3.22 8.45
CA PHE A 75 -2.25 3.27 9.06
C PHE A 75 -1.56 4.61 8.83
N ARG A 76 -2.33 5.68 8.55
CA ARG A 76 -1.80 7.03 8.30
C ARG A 76 -0.88 7.52 9.41
N GLY A 77 -1.19 7.24 10.67
CA GLY A 77 -0.35 7.65 11.79
C GLY A 77 1.08 7.09 11.71
N VAL A 78 1.29 5.89 11.12
CA VAL A 78 2.62 5.31 10.93
C VAL A 78 3.37 6.04 9.80
N ASP A 79 2.70 6.33 8.70
CA ASP A 79 3.24 7.13 7.60
C ASP A 79 3.63 8.55 8.06
N GLN A 80 2.81 9.16 8.92
CA GLN A 80 3.02 10.50 9.47
C GLN A 80 3.89 10.50 10.74
N PHE A 81 4.54 9.40 11.08
CA PHE A 81 5.31 9.26 12.32
C PHE A 81 6.44 10.28 12.45
N SER A 82 7.03 10.70 11.33
CA SER A 82 8.05 11.76 11.31
C SER A 82 7.54 13.09 11.92
N LYS A 83 6.24 13.40 11.73
CA LYS A 83 5.61 14.56 12.39
C LYS A 83 5.49 14.36 13.90
N CYS A 84 5.24 13.13 14.36
CA CYS A 84 5.20 12.83 15.80
C CYS A 84 6.58 13.02 16.45
N VAL A 85 7.64 12.60 15.77
CA VAL A 85 9.04 12.82 16.20
C VAL A 85 9.36 14.31 16.25
N LYS A 86 9.08 15.07 15.17
CA LYS A 86 9.39 16.51 15.08
C LYS A 86 8.61 17.38 16.05
N SER A 87 7.39 16.98 16.39
CA SER A 87 6.52 17.74 17.31
C SER A 87 6.74 17.42 18.79
N GLY A 88 7.64 16.48 19.13
CA GLY A 88 7.82 16.00 20.51
C GLY A 88 6.64 15.17 21.04
N SER A 89 5.56 14.97 20.27
CA SER A 89 4.40 14.19 20.72
C SER A 89 4.72 12.71 20.96
N LEU A 90 5.84 12.21 20.42
CA LEU A 90 6.36 10.88 20.71
C LEU A 90 6.75 10.71 22.20
N ASP A 91 7.28 11.74 22.87
CA ASP A 91 7.60 11.70 24.31
C ASP A 91 6.35 11.41 25.15
N ALA A 92 5.24 12.07 24.81
CA ALA A 92 3.95 11.83 25.44
C ALA A 92 3.36 10.44 25.15
N MET A 93 3.82 9.74 24.10
CA MET A 93 3.44 8.34 23.84
C MET A 93 4.23 7.38 24.72
N PHE A 94 5.49 7.68 25.05
CA PHE A 94 6.32 6.85 25.94
C PHE A 94 5.80 6.82 27.39
N THR A 95 5.13 7.88 27.83
CA THR A 95 4.54 7.94 29.19
C THR A 95 3.27 7.10 29.34
N LYS A 96 2.66 6.66 28.24
CA LYS A 96 1.41 5.90 28.25
C LYS A 96 1.67 4.39 28.31
N PRO A 97 0.85 3.60 29.03
CA PRO A 97 1.10 2.17 29.27
C PRO A 97 0.84 1.25 28.05
N ARG A 98 0.65 1.81 26.86
CA ARG A 98 0.31 1.06 25.63
C ARG A 98 1.51 1.04 24.68
N GLY A 99 1.63 -0.03 23.89
CA GLY A 99 2.71 -0.12 22.89
C GLY A 99 2.66 1.03 21.89
N ILE A 100 3.81 1.64 21.60
CA ILE A 100 3.95 2.85 20.77
C ILE A 100 3.31 2.66 19.40
N LEU A 101 3.57 1.52 18.73
CA LEU A 101 2.98 1.23 17.42
C LEU A 101 1.45 1.29 17.44
N HIS A 102 0.82 0.78 18.49
CA HIS A 102 -0.64 0.83 18.61
C HIS A 102 -1.13 2.27 18.81
N GLN A 103 -0.40 3.07 19.59
CA GLN A 103 -0.75 4.49 19.79
C GLN A 103 -0.63 5.28 18.49
N VAL A 104 0.44 5.04 17.72
CA VAL A 104 0.70 5.65 16.41
C VAL A 104 -0.37 5.25 15.39
N ILE A 105 -0.75 3.97 15.32
CA ILE A 105 -1.85 3.54 14.44
C ILE A 105 -3.18 4.22 14.81
N CYS A 106 -3.40 4.52 16.09
CA CYS A 106 -4.61 5.22 16.53
C CYS A 106 -4.53 6.75 16.39
N SER A 107 -3.34 7.32 16.19
CA SER A 107 -3.14 8.77 16.26
C SER A 107 -3.75 9.50 15.07
N ASP A 108 -3.79 8.87 13.89
CA ASP A 108 -4.34 9.46 12.68
C ASP A 108 -4.92 8.41 11.73
N VAL A 109 -6.05 8.75 11.11
CA VAL A 109 -6.80 7.92 10.15
C VAL A 109 -7.33 8.86 9.06
N GLU A 110 -7.01 8.56 7.80
CA GLU A 110 -7.34 9.45 6.68
C GLU A 110 -8.46 8.89 5.79
N PHE A 111 -9.70 9.16 6.17
CA PHE A 111 -10.88 8.69 5.44
C PHE A 111 -11.07 9.32 4.05
N SER A 112 -10.37 10.41 3.72
CA SER A 112 -10.43 11.02 2.38
C SER A 112 -9.97 10.03 1.30
N LYS A 113 -9.10 9.07 1.66
CA LYS A 113 -8.58 8.01 0.79
C LYS A 113 -9.63 6.95 0.41
N LEU A 114 -10.78 6.93 1.10
CA LEU A 114 -11.87 5.99 0.78
C LEU A 114 -12.44 6.19 -0.62
N GLY A 115 -12.46 7.42 -1.14
CA GLY A 115 -12.92 7.68 -2.52
C GLY A 115 -12.11 6.89 -3.55
N ARG A 116 -10.79 6.98 -3.44
CA ARG A 116 -9.84 6.21 -4.25
C ARG A 116 -9.99 4.70 -4.03
N LEU A 117 -10.11 4.25 -2.78
CA LEU A 117 -10.32 2.84 -2.46
C LEU A 117 -11.57 2.26 -3.15
N LEU A 118 -12.69 2.99 -3.09
CA LEU A 118 -13.95 2.57 -3.71
C LEU A 118 -13.82 2.49 -5.24
N VAL A 119 -13.22 3.50 -5.88
CA VAL A 119 -12.96 3.47 -7.33
C VAL A 119 -12.10 2.27 -7.71
N SER A 120 -11.02 2.02 -7.00
CA SER A 120 -10.13 0.89 -7.29
C SER A 120 -10.81 -0.46 -7.14
N LEU A 121 -11.72 -0.62 -6.16
CA LEU A 121 -12.56 -1.82 -6.02
C LEU A 121 -13.56 -1.98 -7.16
N ILE A 122 -14.20 -0.91 -7.60
CA ILE A 122 -15.11 -0.92 -8.76
C ILE A 122 -14.35 -1.32 -10.02
N VAL A 123 -13.17 -0.74 -10.24
CA VAL A 123 -12.31 -1.06 -11.38
C VAL A 123 -11.81 -2.50 -11.28
N LEU A 124 -11.51 -3.01 -10.08
CA LEU A 124 -11.13 -4.41 -9.89
C LEU A 124 -12.26 -5.35 -10.33
N ALA A 125 -13.47 -5.10 -9.85
CA ALA A 125 -14.65 -5.89 -10.19
C ALA A 125 -14.94 -5.83 -11.70
N TYR A 126 -14.86 -4.65 -12.31
CA TYR A 126 -15.06 -4.46 -13.73
C TYR A 126 -14.00 -5.17 -14.57
N ALA A 127 -12.71 -4.98 -14.26
CA ALA A 127 -11.60 -5.63 -14.97
C ALA A 127 -11.67 -7.16 -14.86
N CYS A 128 -12.05 -7.67 -13.69
CA CYS A 128 -12.33 -9.08 -13.46
C CYS A 128 -13.53 -9.61 -14.26
N SER A 129 -14.56 -8.79 -14.53
CA SER A 129 -15.72 -9.21 -15.32
C SER A 129 -15.48 -9.26 -16.83
N ILE A 130 -14.60 -8.41 -17.37
CA ILE A 130 -14.30 -8.36 -18.81
C ILE A 130 -13.14 -9.29 -19.18
N GLN A 131 -12.30 -9.67 -18.21
CA GLN A 131 -11.23 -10.60 -18.44
C GLN A 131 -11.80 -12.01 -18.61
N PRO A 132 -11.41 -12.77 -19.66
CA PRO A 132 -11.84 -14.16 -19.84
C PRO A 132 -11.20 -15.06 -18.78
N PHE A 133 -11.79 -15.08 -17.58
CA PHE A 133 -11.35 -15.87 -16.45
C PHE A 133 -12.10 -17.20 -16.35
N THR A 134 -11.35 -18.27 -16.12
CA THR A 134 -11.87 -19.48 -15.49
C THR A 134 -11.88 -19.26 -13.97
N TRP A 135 -13.02 -18.81 -13.44
CA TRP A 135 -13.16 -18.59 -12.01
C TRP A 135 -13.04 -19.91 -11.25
N THR A 136 -12.06 -19.97 -10.36
CA THR A 136 -11.88 -21.06 -9.40
C THR A 136 -11.77 -20.49 -8.00
N ALA A 137 -12.15 -21.28 -6.99
CA ALA A 137 -12.02 -20.86 -5.60
C ALA A 137 -10.57 -20.46 -5.25
N LEU A 138 -9.57 -21.12 -5.84
CA LEU A 138 -8.17 -20.80 -5.66
C LEU A 138 -7.80 -19.41 -6.19
N LYS A 139 -8.28 -19.01 -7.37
CA LYS A 139 -8.02 -17.67 -7.92
C LYS A 139 -8.66 -16.56 -7.07
N ILE A 140 -9.83 -16.81 -6.50
CA ILE A 140 -10.49 -15.86 -5.58
C ILE A 140 -9.66 -15.70 -4.29
N ILE A 141 -9.23 -16.84 -3.70
CA ILE A 141 -8.35 -16.84 -2.53
C ILE A 141 -7.06 -16.08 -2.85
N GLU A 142 -6.48 -16.30 -4.03
CA GLU A 142 -5.25 -15.63 -4.45
C GLU A 142 -5.42 -14.11 -4.54
N ILE A 143 -6.51 -13.61 -5.14
CA ILE A 143 -6.78 -12.18 -5.22
C ILE A 143 -6.93 -11.56 -3.82
N ILE A 144 -7.58 -12.26 -2.88
CA ILE A 144 -7.68 -11.81 -1.49
C ILE A 144 -6.30 -11.78 -0.84
N LEU A 145 -5.50 -12.82 -1.04
CA LEU A 145 -4.16 -12.94 -0.50
C LEU A 145 -3.22 -11.86 -1.05
N MET A 146 -3.33 -11.52 -2.33
CA MET A 146 -2.67 -10.39 -2.97
C MET A 146 -3.01 -9.07 -2.28
N MET A 147 -4.30 -8.82 -2.03
CA MET A 147 -4.74 -7.59 -1.34
C MET A 147 -4.20 -7.51 0.09
N VAL A 148 -4.27 -8.61 0.84
CA VAL A 148 -3.72 -8.65 2.21
C VAL A 148 -2.22 -8.44 2.18
N CYS A 149 -1.49 -9.12 1.30
CA CYS A 149 -0.03 -9.02 1.21
C CYS A 149 0.41 -7.60 0.84
N GLY A 150 -0.26 -6.97 -0.13
CA GLY A 150 0.03 -5.60 -0.51
C GLY A 150 -0.15 -4.61 0.65
N VAL A 151 -1.18 -4.78 1.49
CA VAL A 151 -1.33 -3.97 2.73
C VAL A 151 -0.15 -4.15 3.67
N PHE A 152 0.33 -5.38 3.88
CA PHE A 152 1.51 -5.64 4.70
C PHE A 152 2.78 -5.02 4.10
N ILE A 153 2.96 -5.06 2.78
CA ILE A 153 4.13 -4.48 2.11
C ILE A 153 4.13 -2.95 2.20
N PHE A 154 3.00 -2.28 2.01
CA PHE A 154 2.94 -0.83 2.25
C PHE A 154 3.15 -0.49 3.73
N LEU A 155 2.65 -1.31 4.66
CA LEU A 155 2.92 -1.13 6.09
C LEU A 155 4.41 -1.33 6.44
N VAL A 156 5.10 -2.26 5.77
CA VAL A 156 6.57 -2.43 5.87
C VAL A 156 7.27 -1.12 5.51
N LEU A 157 6.90 -0.50 4.39
CA LEU A 157 7.48 0.77 3.97
C LEU A 157 7.22 1.89 4.97
N PHE A 158 5.99 2.00 5.49
CA PHE A 158 5.66 2.99 6.52
C PHE A 158 6.44 2.76 7.82
N LEU A 159 6.61 1.51 8.26
CA LEU A 159 7.39 1.18 9.46
C LEU A 159 8.88 1.50 9.29
N LEU A 160 9.45 1.18 8.12
CA LEU A 160 10.82 1.55 7.81
C LEU A 160 10.98 3.07 7.78
N GLY A 161 10.04 3.80 7.16
CA GLY A 161 9.99 5.26 7.19
C GLY A 161 9.94 5.85 8.60
N ALA A 162 9.06 5.31 9.43
CA ALA A 162 8.97 5.67 10.84
C ALA A 162 10.30 5.42 11.57
N ALA A 163 10.94 4.26 11.35
CA ALA A 163 12.23 3.94 11.94
C ALA A 163 13.36 4.88 11.48
N PHE A 164 13.42 5.18 10.17
CA PHE A 164 14.41 6.12 9.61
C PHE A 164 14.23 7.53 10.15
N SER A 165 13.00 7.99 10.37
CA SER A 165 12.73 9.33 10.89
C SER A 165 13.27 9.57 12.31
N ILE A 166 13.56 8.51 13.07
CA ILE A 166 14.20 8.60 14.39
C ILE A 166 15.70 8.90 14.25
N PHE A 167 16.35 8.40 13.21
CA PHE A 167 17.77 8.63 12.95
C PHE A 167 18.03 9.88 12.12
N THR A 168 17.10 10.26 11.24
CA THR A 168 17.26 11.38 10.31
C THR A 168 15.98 12.19 10.23
N ILE A 169 16.02 13.43 10.74
CA ILE A 169 14.87 14.33 10.82
C ILE A 169 14.41 14.79 9.42
N GLU A 170 15.32 14.86 8.44
CA GLU A 170 15.06 15.36 7.08
C GLU A 170 15.06 14.25 5.99
N GLY A 171 15.34 12.99 6.35
CA GLY A 171 15.58 11.89 5.40
C GLY A 171 14.33 11.15 4.92
N THR A 172 13.12 11.66 5.19
CA THR A 172 11.87 10.95 4.85
C THR A 172 11.61 10.85 3.35
N GLU A 173 12.22 11.73 2.54
CA GLU A 173 12.02 11.74 1.09
C GLU A 173 12.48 10.45 0.39
N VAL A 174 13.55 9.83 0.87
CA VAL A 174 14.01 8.55 0.32
C VAL A 174 12.91 7.49 0.46
N VAL A 175 12.22 7.47 1.59
CA VAL A 175 11.15 6.50 1.83
C VAL A 175 9.89 6.83 1.03
N ASN A 176 9.59 8.12 0.85
CA ASN A 176 8.50 8.56 -0.02
C ASN A 176 8.77 8.14 -1.48
N ILE A 177 10.01 8.27 -1.96
CA ILE A 177 10.41 7.81 -3.31
C ILE A 177 10.15 6.30 -3.47
N PHE A 178 10.53 5.48 -2.49
CA PHE A 178 10.27 4.04 -2.57
C PHE A 178 8.77 3.69 -2.42
N THR A 179 8.02 4.47 -1.66
CA THR A 179 6.59 4.26 -1.43
C THR A 179 5.76 4.67 -2.64
N ASP A 180 5.85 5.94 -3.04
CA ASP A 180 5.10 6.48 -4.17
C ASP A 180 5.67 5.97 -5.49
N GLY A 181 6.99 6.01 -5.68
CA GLY A 181 7.63 5.44 -6.87
C GLY A 181 7.41 3.92 -6.98
N GLY A 182 7.41 3.22 -5.84
CA GLY A 182 7.01 1.81 -5.79
C GLY A 182 5.58 1.60 -6.25
N ARG A 183 4.60 2.35 -5.70
CA ARG A 183 3.20 2.31 -6.15
C ARG A 183 3.07 2.57 -7.66
N GLU A 184 3.74 3.59 -8.17
CA GLU A 184 3.73 3.98 -9.58
C GLU A 184 4.29 2.88 -10.49
N LEU A 185 5.35 2.20 -10.07
CA LEU A 185 5.94 1.11 -10.86
C LEU A 185 5.11 -0.18 -10.76
N CYS A 186 4.47 -0.43 -9.63
CA CYS A 186 3.73 -1.67 -9.40
C CYS A 186 2.37 -1.73 -10.08
N GLN A 187 1.85 -0.60 -10.56
CA GLN A 187 0.60 -0.61 -11.32
C GLN A 187 0.73 -1.42 -12.62
N TYR A 188 1.96 -1.54 -13.14
CA TYR A 188 2.29 -2.41 -14.26
C TYR A 188 3.03 -3.67 -13.76
N PRO A 189 2.80 -4.82 -14.39
CA PRO A 189 3.58 -6.03 -14.14
C PRO A 189 5.08 -5.76 -14.23
N VAL A 190 5.82 -6.16 -13.18
CA VAL A 190 7.21 -5.74 -13.00
C VAL A 190 8.16 -6.27 -14.08
N ASP A 191 7.75 -7.29 -14.84
CA ASP A 191 8.55 -7.77 -15.95
C ASP A 191 8.53 -6.87 -17.16
N ILE A 192 7.67 -5.86 -17.25
CA ILE A 192 7.79 -4.82 -18.28
C ILE A 192 9.10 -4.05 -18.11
N TYR A 193 9.63 -3.99 -16.88
CA TYR A 193 10.90 -3.35 -16.57
C TYR A 193 12.11 -4.30 -16.76
N GLY A 194 13.32 -3.72 -16.71
CA GLY A 194 14.56 -4.48 -16.80
C GLY A 194 14.81 -5.40 -15.59
N ASP A 195 15.68 -6.39 -15.77
CA ASP A 195 15.94 -7.44 -14.76
C ASP A 195 16.40 -6.91 -13.40
N VAL A 196 17.10 -5.76 -13.39
CA VAL A 196 17.54 -5.10 -12.16
C VAL A 196 16.33 -4.64 -11.34
N ILE A 197 15.39 -3.92 -11.94
CA ILE A 197 14.18 -3.43 -11.28
C ILE A 197 13.36 -4.62 -10.78
N LYS A 198 13.17 -5.63 -11.64
CA LYS A 198 12.47 -6.86 -11.28
C LYS A 198 13.08 -7.54 -10.05
N LYS A 199 14.40 -7.67 -9.97
CA LYS A 199 15.08 -8.28 -8.80
C LYS A 199 14.91 -7.43 -7.54
N ILE A 200 15.07 -6.12 -7.62
CA ILE A 200 14.87 -5.21 -6.48
C ILE A 200 13.44 -5.33 -5.94
N PHE A 201 12.45 -5.29 -6.84
CA PHE A 201 11.03 -5.33 -6.48
C PHE A 201 10.58 -6.74 -6.05
N THR A 202 11.35 -7.78 -6.33
CA THR A 202 11.06 -9.14 -5.88
C THR A 202 11.72 -9.45 -4.54
N TYR A 203 12.98 -9.07 -4.34
CA TYR A 203 13.78 -9.54 -3.21
C TYR A 203 14.07 -8.46 -2.15
N ILE A 204 14.02 -7.17 -2.49
CA ILE A 204 14.34 -6.09 -1.54
C ILE A 204 13.05 -5.46 -0.99
N ILE A 205 12.09 -5.09 -1.86
CA ILE A 205 10.83 -4.40 -1.46
C ILE A 205 9.58 -5.30 -1.57
N PRO A 206 9.75 -6.61 -1.76
CA PRO A 206 8.76 -7.59 -2.29
C PRO A 206 7.48 -7.13 -3.03
N PHE A 207 7.43 -5.98 -3.71
CA PHE A 207 6.26 -5.59 -4.51
C PHE A 207 5.78 -6.65 -5.51
N ALA A 208 6.71 -7.42 -6.10
CA ALA A 208 6.37 -8.49 -7.04
C ALA A 208 5.60 -9.64 -6.36
N CYS A 209 5.74 -9.83 -5.04
CA CYS A 209 5.14 -10.92 -4.29
C CYS A 209 3.62 -10.84 -4.18
N PHE A 210 3.04 -9.63 -4.14
CA PHE A 210 1.58 -9.47 -4.05
C PHE A 210 0.91 -9.10 -5.38
N ASN A 211 1.69 -8.77 -6.40
CA ASN A 211 1.16 -8.31 -7.69
C ASN A 211 1.63 -9.24 -8.82
N TYR A 212 2.86 -9.08 -9.29
CA TYR A 212 3.35 -9.77 -10.49
C TYR A 212 3.35 -11.31 -10.41
N LEU A 213 3.92 -11.86 -9.34
CA LEU A 213 4.09 -13.31 -9.18
C LEU A 213 2.76 -14.08 -9.08
N PRO A 214 1.81 -13.68 -8.21
CA PRO A 214 0.50 -14.34 -8.12
C PRO A 214 -0.37 -14.07 -9.36
N MET A 215 -0.20 -12.93 -10.06
CA MET A 215 -0.89 -12.68 -11.33
C MET A 215 -0.57 -13.74 -12.38
N LYS A 216 0.65 -14.28 -12.42
CA LYS A 216 0.97 -15.38 -13.35
C LYS A 216 0.08 -16.59 -13.15
N PHE A 217 -0.22 -16.93 -11.90
CA PHE A 217 -1.14 -18.02 -11.58
C PHE A 217 -2.58 -17.67 -11.97
N ILE A 218 -3.03 -16.45 -11.66
CA ILE A 218 -4.39 -16.01 -11.98
C ILE A 218 -4.69 -16.04 -13.49
N PHE A 219 -3.70 -15.68 -14.31
CA PHE A 219 -3.81 -15.67 -15.78
C PHE A 219 -3.30 -16.94 -16.47
N ASP A 220 -3.11 -18.04 -15.73
CA ASP A 220 -2.67 -19.33 -16.26
C ASP A 220 -1.41 -19.23 -17.16
N MET A 221 -0.46 -18.37 -16.77
CA MET A 221 0.78 -18.16 -17.52
C MET A 221 1.68 -19.41 -17.44
N PRO A 222 2.57 -19.63 -18.42
CA PRO A 222 3.50 -20.76 -18.39
C PRO A 222 4.51 -20.62 -17.24
N ASN A 223 5.04 -21.76 -16.79
CA ASN A 223 6.07 -21.87 -15.74
C ASN A 223 5.66 -21.35 -14.35
N VAL A 224 4.35 -21.43 -14.04
CA VAL A 224 3.85 -21.15 -12.69
C VAL A 224 4.25 -22.27 -11.73
N THR A 225 4.82 -21.90 -10.58
CA THR A 225 5.19 -22.85 -9.52
C THR A 225 4.47 -22.50 -8.22
N LEU A 226 4.17 -23.52 -7.41
CA LEU A 226 3.57 -23.33 -6.09
C LEU A 226 4.41 -22.36 -5.23
N TRP A 227 5.72 -22.59 -5.18
CA TRP A 227 6.66 -21.84 -4.35
C TRP A 227 6.95 -20.43 -4.88
N GLY A 228 7.10 -20.27 -6.20
CA GLY A 228 7.50 -18.99 -6.80
C GLY A 228 6.35 -18.04 -7.12
N ASN A 229 5.10 -18.53 -7.20
CA ASN A 229 3.96 -17.74 -7.64
C ASN A 229 2.83 -17.72 -6.62
N ILE A 230 2.28 -18.90 -6.29
CA ILE A 230 1.08 -19.03 -5.46
C ILE A 230 1.38 -18.69 -3.99
N LEU A 231 2.53 -19.13 -3.47
CA LEU A 231 2.95 -18.80 -2.10
C LEU A 231 3.68 -17.46 -2.00
N ALA A 232 3.91 -16.76 -3.12
CA ALA A 232 4.64 -15.49 -3.13
C ALA A 232 4.00 -14.43 -2.21
N PRO A 233 2.67 -14.25 -2.18
CA PRO A 233 2.06 -13.31 -1.23
C PRO A 233 2.34 -13.65 0.24
N ILE A 234 2.40 -14.93 0.61
CA ILE A 234 2.71 -15.33 1.99
C ILE A 234 4.15 -14.94 2.34
N TYR A 235 5.10 -15.20 1.44
CA TYR A 235 6.49 -14.77 1.64
C TYR A 235 6.63 -13.26 1.72
N GLY A 236 5.87 -12.52 0.90
CA GLY A 236 5.85 -11.05 0.95
C GLY A 236 5.40 -10.51 2.32
N MET A 237 4.41 -11.15 2.95
CA MET A 237 3.94 -10.74 4.29
C MET A 237 5.02 -10.89 5.36
N LEU A 238 5.95 -11.83 5.22
CA LEU A 238 7.02 -12.07 6.21
C LEU A 238 7.98 -10.89 6.36
N PHE A 239 8.04 -9.98 5.38
CA PHE A 239 8.87 -8.77 5.45
C PHE A 239 8.43 -7.79 6.56
N ILE A 240 7.22 -7.95 7.09
CA ILE A 240 6.78 -7.20 8.27
C ILE A 240 7.64 -7.49 9.50
N VAL A 241 8.19 -8.70 9.62
CA VAL A 241 8.99 -9.12 10.77
C VAL A 241 10.28 -8.30 10.90
N PRO A 242 11.19 -8.25 9.90
CA PRO A 242 12.38 -7.43 9.99
C PRO A 242 12.05 -5.94 10.11
N ALA A 243 11.03 -5.44 9.39
CA ALA A 243 10.62 -4.03 9.48
C ALA A 243 10.16 -3.65 10.90
N TYR A 244 9.38 -4.51 11.55
CA TYR A 244 8.95 -4.32 12.93
C TYR A 244 10.13 -4.36 13.91
N ILE A 245 11.08 -5.27 13.72
CA ILE A 245 12.30 -5.34 14.54
C ILE A 245 13.11 -4.05 14.40
N ILE A 246 13.34 -3.59 13.17
CA ILE A 246 14.06 -2.34 12.89
C ILE A 246 13.36 -1.16 13.58
N PHE A 247 12.04 -1.04 13.46
CA PHE A 247 11.26 -0.01 14.14
C PHE A 247 11.41 -0.08 15.68
N ARG A 248 11.32 -1.27 16.28
CA ARG A 248 11.53 -1.47 17.72
C ARG A 248 12.94 -1.09 18.17
N LEU A 249 13.95 -1.38 17.37
CA LEU A 249 15.34 -1.01 17.65
C LEU A 249 15.55 0.50 17.50
N ALA A 250 14.93 1.13 16.51
CA ALA A 250 14.97 2.57 16.31
C ALA A 250 14.36 3.30 17.52
N LEU A 251 13.20 2.85 18.02
CA LEU A 251 12.57 3.41 19.23
C LEU A 251 13.47 3.38 20.47
N LYS A 252 14.38 2.39 20.61
CA LYS A 252 15.33 2.35 21.74
C LYS A 252 16.44 3.38 21.63
N LYS A 253 16.71 3.88 20.43
CA LYS A 253 17.73 4.90 20.14
C LYS A 253 17.13 6.30 20.02
N TYR A 254 15.83 6.43 20.24
CA TYR A 254 15.16 7.71 20.22
C TYR A 254 15.66 8.57 21.39
N ASN A 255 16.19 9.75 21.05
CA ASN A 255 16.50 10.81 21.98
C ASN A 255 15.49 11.93 21.74
N SER A 256 14.88 12.44 22.82
CA SER A 256 13.92 13.54 22.74
C SER A 256 14.54 14.74 22.02
N THR A 257 13.71 15.46 21.28
CA THR A 257 14.11 16.68 20.57
C THR A 257 14.38 17.85 21.51
N GLY A 258 14.09 17.72 22.81
CA GLY A 258 14.39 18.74 23.82
C GLY A 258 13.60 20.06 23.65
N THR A 259 12.54 20.03 22.86
CA THR A 259 11.62 21.13 22.55
C THR A 259 10.49 21.24 23.56
#